data_AF-A0A3B1CGW3-F1
#
_entry.id   AF-A0A3B1CGW3-F1
#
_cell.length_a   1.000
_cell.length_b   1.000
_cell.length_c   1.000
_cell.angle_alpha   90.00
_cell.angle_beta   90.00
_cell.angle_gamma   90.00
#
_symmetry.space_group_name_H-M   'P 1'
#
loop_
_entity.id
_entity.type
_entity.pdbx_description
1 polymer ?
#
loop_
_entity_poly.entity_id
_entity_poly.type
_entity_poly.pdbx_seq_one_letter_code
_entity_poly.pdbx_strand_id
1 'polypeptide(L)'
;MNITIYLCSSCGESEIEIPHMEELHLLLAFFIVFQPKSLQADEIRYLRKYLDYSQEEFASKLGVTRVTVTRWETGSTIRKDRDKHIRRLFFDKKGGQLNKIPEIKRLLSALLDNLPENKGKKRIRREDWVPDSDCVPA
;
A
#
# COMPACT_ATOMS: atom_id res chain seq x y z
N MET A 1 13.60 23.39 -3.80
CA MET A 1 13.87 22.28 -2.88
C MET A 1 15.23 22.57 -2.26
N ASN A 2 15.28 22.98 -0.99
CA ASN A 2 16.55 23.24 -0.31
C ASN A 2 16.94 21.95 0.42
N ILE A 3 18.05 21.34 0.02
CA ILE A 3 18.67 20.22 0.71
C ILE A 3 19.97 20.77 1.31
N THR A 4 20.22 20.50 2.59
CA THR A 4 21.45 20.95 3.24
C THR A 4 22.58 19.99 2.89
N ILE A 5 23.71 20.54 2.45
CA ILE A 5 24.92 19.78 2.15
C ILE A 5 26.01 20.27 3.11
N TYR A 6 26.52 19.36 3.92
CA TYR A 6 27.68 19.58 4.77
C TYR A 6 28.93 19.17 4.01
N LEU A 7 30.00 19.97 4.10
CA LEU A 7 31.29 19.70 3.47
C LEU A 7 32.38 19.67 4.54
N CYS A 8 33.18 18.60 4.57
CA CYS A 8 34.35 18.52 5.42
C CYS A 8 35.49 19.33 4.77
N SER A 9 35.88 20.42 5.40
CA SER A 9 36.96 21.29 4.93
C SER A 9 38.34 20.63 4.92
N SER A 10 38.52 19.48 5.58
CA SER A 10 39.82 18.79 5.68
C SER A 10 40.03 17.68 4.67
N CYS A 11 38.99 16.93 4.30
CA CYS A 11 39.11 15.79 3.37
C CYS A 11 38.24 15.93 2.11
N GLY A 12 37.35 16.92 2.06
CA GLY A 12 36.44 17.14 0.94
C GLY A 12 35.22 16.22 0.91
N GLU A 13 35.02 15.37 1.92
CA GLU A 13 33.80 14.57 2.05
C GLU A 13 32.56 15.45 2.21
N SER A 14 31.43 14.97 1.71
CA SER A 14 30.15 15.66 1.81
C SER A 14 29.07 14.77 2.41
N GLU A 15 28.23 15.35 3.28
CA GLU A 15 27.06 14.69 3.84
C GLU A 15 25.80 15.48 3.47
N ILE A 16 24.72 14.76 3.15
CA ILE A 16 23.45 15.33 2.72
C ILE A 16 22.43 15.13 3.84
N GLU A 17 21.81 16.21 4.30
CA GLU A 17 20.67 16.12 5.20
C GLU A 17 19.37 16.24 4.41
N ILE A 18 18.59 15.16 4.44
CA ILE A 18 17.21 15.14 3.94
C ILE A 18 16.30 15.42 5.14
N PRO A 19 15.67 16.61 5.21
CA PRO A 19 14.78 16.93 6.32
C PRO A 19 13.53 16.03 6.27
N HIS A 20 12.98 15.71 7.45
CA HIS A 20 11.71 14.97 7.58
C HIS A 20 11.68 13.61 6.84
N MET A 21 12.76 12.84 6.99
CA MET A 21 12.95 11.57 6.29
C MET A 21 11.82 10.56 6.55
N GLU A 22 11.32 10.47 7.79
CA GLU A 22 10.23 9.53 8.13
C GLU A 22 8.92 9.95 7.44
N GLU A 23 8.59 11.24 7.42
CA GLU A 23 7.40 11.76 6.75
C GLU A 23 7.47 11.53 5.23
N LEU A 24 8.65 11.70 4.64
CA LEU A 24 8.89 11.39 3.23
C LEU A 24 8.63 9.92 2.92
N HIS A 25 9.20 9.00 3.71
CA HIS A 25 8.98 7.56 3.53
C HIS A 25 7.52 7.16 3.75
N LEU A 26 6.83 7.78 4.72
CA LEU A 26 5.40 7.55 4.96
C LEU A 26 4.56 7.98 3.75
N LEU A 27 4.85 9.14 3.16
CA LEU A 27 4.18 9.64 1.96
C LEU A 27 4.40 8.75 0.75
N LEU A 28 5.63 8.28 0.52
CA LEU A 28 5.95 7.36 -0.57
C LEU A 28 5.22 6.03 -0.42
N ALA A 29 5.25 5.45 0.78
CA ALA A 29 4.54 4.20 1.07
C ALA A 29 3.03 4.36 0.88
N PHE A 30 2.47 5.48 1.32
CA PHE A 30 1.07 5.82 1.12
C PHE A 30 0.74 5.91 -0.38
N PHE A 31 1.53 6.62 -1.17
CA PHE A 31 1.31 6.72 -2.62
C PHE A 31 1.26 5.34 -3.28
N ILE A 32 2.21 4.45 -2.97
CA ILE A 32 2.22 3.05 -3.44
C ILE A 32 0.91 2.33 -3.07
N VAL A 33 0.47 2.45 -1.81
CA VAL A 33 -0.72 1.78 -1.27
C VAL A 33 -2.04 2.30 -1.85
N PHE A 34 -2.08 3.52 -2.40
CA PHE A 34 -3.29 4.09 -2.98
C PHE A 34 -3.33 4.07 -4.51
N GLN A 35 -2.25 3.67 -5.16
CA GLN A 35 -2.22 3.56 -6.61
C GLN A 35 -3.23 2.50 -7.10
N PRO A 36 -4.05 2.80 -8.14
CA PRO A 36 -5.05 1.89 -8.69
C PRO A 36 -4.45 0.84 -9.64
N LYS A 37 -3.24 0.34 -9.33
CA LYS A 37 -2.53 -0.71 -10.05
C LYS A 37 -2.10 -1.81 -9.08
N SER A 38 -1.90 -3.03 -9.58
CA SER A 38 -1.30 -4.10 -8.77
C SER A 38 0.09 -3.71 -8.29
N LEU A 39 0.41 -4.06 -7.04
CA LEU A 39 1.73 -3.85 -6.45
C LEU A 39 2.79 -4.60 -7.28
N GLN A 40 3.85 -3.89 -7.61
CA GLN A 40 5.02 -4.42 -8.29
C GLN A 40 6.03 -5.01 -7.28
N ALA A 41 7.00 -5.77 -7.77
CA ALA A 41 7.93 -6.52 -6.93
C ALA A 41 8.78 -5.62 -6.01
N ASP A 42 9.26 -4.51 -6.55
CA ASP A 42 9.98 -3.46 -5.85
C ASP A 42 9.10 -2.73 -4.82
N GLU A 43 7.84 -2.46 -5.17
CA GLU A 43 6.84 -1.86 -4.26
C GLU A 43 6.53 -2.77 -3.06
N ILE A 44 6.34 -4.07 -3.30
CA ILE A 44 6.11 -5.06 -2.22
C ILE A 44 7.33 -5.10 -1.30
N ARG A 45 8.53 -5.16 -1.87
CA ARG A 45 9.78 -5.15 -1.11
C ARG A 45 9.96 -3.87 -0.31
N TYR A 46 9.66 -2.73 -0.91
CA TYR A 46 9.70 -1.43 -0.26
C TYR A 46 8.75 -1.38 0.94
N LEU A 47 7.47 -1.73 0.73
CA LEU A 47 6.48 -1.74 1.79
C LEU A 47 6.87 -2.68 2.94
N ARG A 48 7.38 -3.89 2.64
CA ARG A 48 7.85 -4.80 3.67
C ARG A 48 8.99 -4.20 4.50
N LYS A 49 10.00 -3.63 3.83
CA LYS A 49 11.14 -3.01 4.51
C LYS A 49 10.72 -1.79 5.33
N TYR A 50 9.82 -0.96 4.79
CA TYR A 50 9.30 0.20 5.50
C TYR A 50 8.44 -0.17 6.72
N LEU A 51 7.77 -1.32 6.66
CA LEU A 51 7.10 -1.91 7.81
C LEU A 51 8.06 -2.64 8.76
N ASP A 52 9.37 -2.63 8.50
CA ASP A 52 10.41 -3.26 9.29
C ASP A 52 10.14 -4.76 9.56
N TYR A 53 9.88 -5.50 8.47
CA TYR A 53 9.68 -6.95 8.54
C TYR A 53 10.72 -7.70 7.70
N SER A 54 11.21 -8.81 8.24
CA SER A 54 11.87 -9.84 7.45
C SER A 54 10.87 -10.50 6.48
N GLN A 55 11.37 -11.23 5.48
CA GLN A 55 10.49 -11.99 4.57
C GLN A 55 9.67 -13.05 5.31
N GLU A 56 10.22 -13.64 6.37
CA GLU A 56 9.56 -14.66 7.20
C GLU A 56 8.41 -14.06 8.01
N GLU A 57 8.65 -12.94 8.70
CA GLU A 57 7.60 -12.24 9.46
C GLU A 57 6.50 -11.73 8.53
N PHE A 58 6.87 -11.16 7.38
CA PHE A 58 5.89 -10.67 6.41
C PHE A 58 5.02 -11.81 5.87
N ALA A 59 5.62 -12.96 5.58
CA ALA A 59 4.90 -14.16 5.16
C ALA A 59 3.93 -14.65 6.26
N SER A 60 4.41 -14.69 7.51
CA SER A 60 3.60 -15.05 8.68
C SER A 60 2.40 -14.13 8.86
N LYS A 61 2.60 -12.79 8.78
CA LYS A 61 1.51 -11.80 8.87
C LYS A 61 0.48 -11.95 7.76
N LEU A 62 0.89 -12.39 6.57
CA LEU A 62 0.01 -12.56 5.41
C LEU A 62 -0.59 -13.97 5.30
N GLY A 63 -0.20 -14.90 6.16
CA GLY A 63 -0.61 -16.31 6.11
C GLY A 63 -0.18 -16.99 4.81
N VAL A 64 1.07 -16.76 4.38
CA VAL A 64 1.70 -17.40 3.21
C VAL A 64 3.08 -17.93 3.58
N THR A 65 3.74 -18.63 2.66
CA THR A 65 5.12 -19.09 2.88
C THR A 65 6.12 -17.99 2.54
N ARG A 66 7.32 -18.05 3.14
CA ARG A 66 8.44 -17.16 2.78
C ARG A 66 8.76 -17.22 1.28
N VAL A 67 8.72 -18.40 0.67
CA VAL A 67 8.97 -18.58 -0.78
C VAL A 67 7.97 -17.79 -1.62
N THR A 68 6.70 -17.71 -1.20
CA THR A 68 5.69 -16.89 -1.86
C THR A 68 6.08 -15.40 -1.84
N VAL A 69 6.54 -14.89 -0.69
CA VAL A 69 7.02 -13.51 -0.57
C VAL A 69 8.22 -13.27 -1.48
N THR A 70 9.21 -14.17 -1.46
CA THR A 70 10.38 -14.06 -2.36
C THR A 70 9.96 -13.98 -3.82
N ARG A 71 9.03 -14.84 -4.26
CA ARG A 71 8.52 -14.83 -5.64
C ARG A 71 7.86 -13.50 -6.01
N TRP A 72 7.04 -12.93 -5.12
CA TRP A 72 6.44 -11.62 -5.33
C TRP A 72 7.49 -10.52 -5.45
N GLU A 73 8.50 -10.53 -4.59
CA GLU A 73 9.60 -9.56 -4.59
C GLU A 73 10.59 -9.71 -5.75
N THR A 74 10.48 -10.78 -6.54
CA THR A 74 11.29 -11.03 -7.73
C THR A 74 10.49 -10.99 -9.03
N GLY A 75 9.25 -10.48 -9.03
CA GLY A 75 8.49 -10.21 -10.26
C GLY A 75 7.33 -11.15 -10.56
N SER A 76 6.97 -12.07 -9.65
CA SER A 76 5.78 -12.89 -9.85
C SER A 76 4.50 -12.06 -9.66
N THR A 77 3.51 -12.26 -10.53
CA THR A 77 2.20 -11.60 -10.42
C THR A 77 1.52 -11.95 -9.10
N ILE A 78 1.11 -10.93 -8.34
CA ILE A 78 0.33 -11.08 -7.13
C ILE A 78 -1.17 -11.16 -7.44
N ARG A 79 -1.89 -12.04 -6.73
CA ARG A 79 -3.34 -12.10 -6.82
C ARG A 79 -3.98 -10.89 -6.13
N LYS A 80 -5.11 -10.42 -6.65
CA LYS A 80 -5.83 -9.24 -6.14
C LYS A 80 -6.19 -9.31 -4.65
N ASP A 81 -6.51 -10.49 -4.12
CA ASP A 81 -6.78 -10.67 -2.69
C ASP A 81 -5.54 -10.46 -1.82
N ARG A 82 -4.37 -10.90 -2.28
CA ARG A 82 -3.10 -10.76 -1.56
C ARG A 82 -2.56 -9.34 -1.65
N ASP A 83 -2.71 -8.70 -2.80
CA ASP A 83 -2.44 -7.28 -2.97
C ASP A 83 -3.22 -6.44 -1.94
N LYS A 84 -4.54 -6.66 -1.84
CA LYS A 84 -5.39 -6.00 -0.83
C LYS A 84 -4.96 -6.31 0.60
N HIS A 85 -4.53 -7.54 0.89
CA HIS A 85 -4.08 -7.92 2.22
C HIS A 85 -2.80 -7.18 2.62
N ILE A 86 -1.84 -7.01 1.70
CA ILE A 86 -0.63 -6.20 1.92
C ILE A 86 -1.00 -4.74 2.22
N ARG A 87 -1.89 -4.15 1.40
CA ARG A 87 -2.36 -2.79 1.62
C ARG A 87 -3.02 -2.65 3.00
N ARG A 88 -3.87 -3.61 3.38
CA ARG A 88 -4.52 -3.62 4.69
C ARG A 88 -3.51 -3.70 5.84
N LEU A 89 -2.53 -4.60 5.74
CA LEU A 89 -1.45 -4.74 6.71
C LEU A 89 -0.67 -3.44 6.90
N PHE A 90 -0.44 -2.69 5.82
CA PHE A 90 0.16 -1.35 5.90
C PHE A 90 -0.70 -0.38 6.70
N PHE A 91 -2.01 -0.27 6.40
CA PHE A 91 -2.91 0.61 7.15
C PHE A 91 -2.98 0.26 8.63
N ASP A 92 -3.05 -1.03 8.96
CA ASP A 92 -3.15 -1.46 10.35
C ASP A 92 -1.89 -1.08 11.15
N LYS A 93 -0.69 -1.06 10.52
CA LYS A 93 0.57 -0.68 11.19
C LYS A 93 0.87 0.83 11.16
N LYS A 94 0.56 1.51 10.05
CA LYS A 94 1.01 2.90 9.78
C LYS A 94 -0.13 3.92 9.62
N GLY A 95 -1.39 3.48 9.48
CA GLY A 95 -2.52 4.37 9.22
C GLY A 95 -2.75 5.45 10.29
N GLY A 96 -2.45 5.14 11.56
CA GLY A 96 -2.54 6.12 12.65
C GLY A 96 -1.50 7.25 12.55
N GLN A 97 -0.32 6.99 11.97
CA GLN A 97 0.72 8.01 11.79
C GLN A 97 0.32 9.03 10.72
N LEU A 98 -0.39 8.56 9.70
CA LEU A 98 -0.85 9.40 8.62
C LEU A 98 -1.81 10.51 9.07
N ASN A 99 -2.68 10.20 10.05
CA ASN A 99 -3.61 11.16 10.63
C ASN A 99 -2.91 12.29 11.40
N LYS A 100 -1.64 12.13 11.74
CA LYS A 100 -0.83 13.14 12.43
C LYS A 100 -0.27 14.19 11.49
N ILE A 101 -0.31 13.96 10.17
CA ILE A 101 0.14 14.92 9.16
C ILE A 101 -1.09 15.72 8.70
N PRO A 102 -1.26 17.00 9.11
CA PRO A 102 -2.47 17.77 8.86
C PRO A 102 -2.79 17.91 7.36
N GLU A 103 -1.76 18.11 6.54
CA GLU A 103 -1.84 18.27 5.10
C GLU A 103 -2.42 17.01 4.45
N ILE A 104 -1.94 15.83 4.87
CA ILE A 104 -2.43 14.55 4.36
C ILE A 104 -3.84 14.30 4.86
N LYS A 105 -4.15 14.56 6.14
CA LYS A 105 -5.50 14.38 6.68
C LYS A 105 -6.52 15.17 5.86
N ARG A 106 -6.20 16.42 5.51
CA ARG A 106 -7.04 17.29 4.66
C ARG A 106 -7.16 16.74 3.23
N LEU A 107 -6.07 16.26 2.65
CA LEU A 107 -6.09 15.65 1.32
C LEU A 107 -6.91 14.36 1.31
N LEU A 108 -6.75 13.50 2.31
CA LEU A 108 -7.47 12.25 2.47
C LEU A 108 -8.96 12.48 2.64
N SER A 109 -9.37 13.42 3.50
CA SER A 109 -10.79 13.75 3.64
C SER A 109 -11.37 14.22 2.31
N ALA A 110 -10.68 15.14 1.62
CA ALA A 110 -11.12 15.61 0.31
C ALA A 110 -11.17 14.48 -0.74
N LEU A 111 -10.21 13.55 -0.75
CA LEU A 111 -10.23 12.40 -1.66
C LEU A 111 -11.36 11.43 -1.35
N LEU A 112 -11.58 11.10 -0.06
CA LEU A 112 -12.65 10.22 0.38
C LEU A 112 -14.04 10.78 0.03
N ASP A 113 -14.23 12.09 0.21
CA ASP A 113 -15.48 12.79 -0.12
C ASP A 113 -15.77 12.79 -1.63
N ASN A 114 -14.74 12.60 -2.47
CA ASN A 114 -14.84 12.54 -3.92
C ASN A 114 -14.69 11.11 -4.48
N LEU A 115 -14.66 10.07 -3.63
CA LEU A 115 -14.63 8.70 -4.12
C LEU A 115 -15.96 8.37 -4.79
N PRO A 116 -15.96 7.87 -6.04
CA PRO A 116 -17.19 7.41 -6.68
C PRO A 116 -17.79 6.28 -5.84
N GLU A 117 -19.09 6.35 -5.57
CA GLU A 117 -19.79 5.29 -4.85
C GLU A 117 -19.50 3.95 -5.51
N ASN A 118 -18.85 3.06 -4.75
CA ASN A 118 -18.63 1.69 -5.19
C ASN A 118 -19.99 0.99 -5.19
N LYS A 119 -20.65 0.92 -6.34
CA LYS A 119 -21.74 -0.03 -6.60
C LYS A 119 -21.11 -1.43 -6.60
N GLY A 120 -20.73 -1.91 -5.42
CA GLY A 120 -20.21 -3.24 -5.22
C GLY A 120 -21.16 -4.23 -5.89
N LYS A 121 -20.62 -5.19 -6.65
CA LYS A 121 -21.44 -6.25 -7.25
C LYS A 121 -22.33 -6.83 -6.15
N LYS A 122 -23.66 -6.69 -6.32
CA LYS A 122 -24.63 -7.28 -5.40
C LYS A 122 -24.26 -8.75 -5.24
N ARG A 123 -24.05 -9.18 -4.01
CA ARG A 123 -23.81 -10.57 -3.68
C ARG A 123 -25.16 -11.28 -3.82
N ILE A 124 -25.43 -11.83 -4.99
CA ILE A 124 -26.63 -12.66 -5.24
C ILE A 124 -26.57 -13.81 -4.22
N ARG A 125 -27.53 -13.86 -3.30
CA ARG A 125 -27.66 -14.96 -2.36
C ARG A 125 -28.30 -16.14 -3.08
N ARG A 126 -28.10 -17.36 -2.56
CA ARG A 126 -28.69 -18.57 -3.19
C ARG A 126 -30.22 -18.49 -3.29
N GLU A 127 -30.83 -17.79 -2.34
CA GLU A 127 -32.26 -17.46 -2.24
C GLU A 127 -32.75 -16.52 -3.37
N ASP A 128 -31.85 -15.75 -3.97
CA ASP A 128 -32.16 -14.79 -5.04
C ASP A 128 -32.08 -15.43 -6.45
N TRP A 129 -31.79 -16.74 -6.56
CA TRP A 129 -31.75 -17.45 -7.84
C TRP A 129 -33.16 -17.87 -8.24
N VAL A 130 -33.58 -17.45 -9.42
CA VAL A 130 -34.84 -17.88 -10.04
C VAL A 130 -34.53 -18.94 -11.11
N PRO A 131 -35.34 -20.00 -11.25
CA PRO A 131 -35.18 -20.98 -12.34
C PRO A 131 -35.24 -20.33 -13.71
N ASP A 132 -34.47 -20.86 -14.68
CA ASP A 132 -34.42 -20.33 -16.06
C ASP A 132 -35.79 -20.23 -16.73
N SER A 133 -36.78 -21.02 -16.30
CA SER A 133 -38.16 -20.96 -16.79
C SER A 133 -38.88 -19.64 -16.50
N ASP A 134 -38.45 -18.91 -15.47
CA ASP A 134 -39.10 -17.68 -15.01
C ASP A 134 -38.25 -16.43 -15.31
N CYS A 135 -37.12 -16.60 -16.01
CA CYS A 135 -36.32 -15.51 -16.54
C CYS A 135 -37.08 -14.82 -17.68
N VAL A 136 -37.81 -13.75 -17.36
CA VAL A 136 -38.44 -12.88 -18.38
C VAL A 136 -37.36 -11.94 -18.94
N PRO A 137 -37.01 -12.01 -20.24
CA PRO A 137 -36.10 -11.04 -20.84
C PRO A 137 -36.76 -9.66 -20.88
N ALA A 138 -35.98 -8.63 -20.54
CA ALA A 138 -36.37 -7.23 -20.57
C ALA A 138 -36.47 -6.67 -21.99
#